data_AF-A0A397EYW9-F1
#
_entry.id   AF-A0A397EYW9-F1
#
_cell.length_a   1.000
_cell.length_b   1.000
_cell.length_c   1.000
_cell.angle_alpha   90.00
_cell.angle_beta   90.00
_cell.angle_gamma   90.00
#
_symmetry.space_group_name_H-M   'P 1'
#
loop_
_entity.id
_entity.type
_entity.pdbx_description
1 polymer ?
#
loop_
_entity_poly.entity_id
_entity_poly.type
_entity_poly.pdbx_seq_one_letter_code
_entity_poly.pdbx_strand_id
1 'polypeptide(L)' 'MVKVLIFLSALTTAATAGSVTELPGTVTKLIDYSANPCDDFYQYACGAWFKDAVIPPGRE' A
#
# COMPACT_ATOMS: atom_id res chain seq x y z
N MET A 1 -28.82 43.03 -24.04
CA MET A 1 -27.86 41.96 -24.36
C MET A 1 -26.94 41.78 -23.15
N VAL A 2 -27.26 40.85 -22.25
CA VAL A 2 -26.47 40.63 -21.02
C VAL A 2 -25.19 39.89 -21.39
N LYS A 3 -24.03 40.56 -21.25
CA LYS A 3 -22.70 39.95 -21.33
C LYS A 3 -22.46 39.21 -20.01
N VAL A 4 -22.60 37.88 -20.02
CA VAL A 4 -22.29 37.07 -18.84
C VAL A 4 -20.78 36.90 -18.78
N LEU A 5 -20.16 37.67 -17.88
CA LEU A 5 -18.79 37.48 -17.41
C LEU A 5 -18.75 36.20 -16.57
N ILE A 6 -18.22 35.10 -17.12
CA ILE A 6 -17.93 33.91 -16.32
C ILE A 6 -16.41 33.72 -16.30
N PHE A 7 -15.81 34.26 -15.25
CA PHE A 7 -14.50 33.83 -14.79
C PHE A 7 -14.64 32.41 -14.23
N LEU A 8 -13.97 31.43 -14.83
CA LEU A 8 -13.81 30.11 -14.23
C LEU A 8 -12.34 29.72 -14.25
N SER A 9 -11.57 30.37 -13.38
CA SER A 9 -10.24 29.90 -12.99
C SER A 9 -10.41 28.64 -12.14
N ALA A 10 -10.34 27.47 -12.76
CA ALA A 10 -10.22 26.21 -12.03
C ALA A 10 -8.79 26.06 -11.52
N LEU A 11 -8.56 26.42 -10.26
CA LEU A 11 -7.31 26.15 -9.57
C LEU A 11 -7.29 24.66 -9.18
N THR A 12 -6.59 23.84 -9.96
CA THR A 12 -6.36 22.42 -9.62
C THR A 12 -5.37 22.34 -8.46
N THR A 13 -5.85 22.18 -7.23
CA THR A 13 -4.98 21.78 -6.11
C THR A 13 -4.64 20.31 -6.26
N ALA A 14 -3.48 20.02 -6.86
CA ALA A 14 -2.89 18.69 -6.80
C ALA A 14 -2.48 18.41 -5.35
N ALA A 15 -3.16 17.46 -4.70
CA ALA A 15 -2.72 16.97 -3.41
C ALA A 15 -1.38 16.25 -3.62
N THR A 16 -0.30 16.76 -3.05
CA THR A 16 0.97 16.03 -2.96
C THR A 16 0.76 14.90 -1.95
N ALA A 17 0.23 13.76 -2.39
CA ALA A 17 0.36 12.53 -1.63
C ALA A 17 1.86 12.25 -1.53
N GLY A 18 2.43 12.31 -0.32
CA GLY A 18 3.82 11.96 -0.10
C GLY A 18 4.05 10.51 -0.53
N SER A 19 4.91 10.29 -1.51
CA SER A 19 5.25 8.95 -1.96
C SER A 19 6.16 8.28 -0.92
N VAL A 20 5.66 7.23 -0.28
CA VAL A 20 6.52 6.27 0.43
C VAL A 20 7.20 5.42 -0.63
N THR A 21 8.47 5.68 -0.89
CA THR A 21 9.25 4.96 -1.91
C THR A 21 9.76 3.62 -1.40
N GLU A 22 9.80 3.43 -0.08
CA GLU A 22 10.36 2.23 0.55
C GLU A 22 9.48 1.79 1.72
N LEU A 23 9.37 0.47 1.87
CA LEU A 23 8.74 -0.14 3.02
C LEU A 23 9.71 -0.13 4.21
N PRO A 24 9.21 0.03 5.45
CA PRO A 24 10.05 -0.12 6.63
C PRO A 24 10.78 -1.47 6.64
N GLY A 25 12.02 -1.49 7.12
CA GLY A 25 12.82 -2.73 7.19
C GLY A 25 12.21 -3.84 8.04
N THR A 26 11.25 -3.51 8.92
CA THR A 26 10.46 -4.49 9.67
C THR A 26 9.47 -5.25 8.78
N VAL A 27 8.91 -4.59 7.76
CA VAL A 27 7.95 -5.18 6.82
C VAL A 27 8.69 -6.00 5.76
N THR A 28 9.80 -5.49 5.23
CA THR A 28 10.56 -6.20 4.18
C THR A 28 11.07 -7.57 4.62
N LYS A 29 11.33 -7.76 5.92
CA LYS A 29 11.71 -9.06 6.50
C LYS A 29 10.58 -10.10 6.51
N LEU A 30 9.32 -9.68 6.34
CA LEU A 30 8.15 -10.56 6.35
C LEU A 30 7.76 -11.07 4.95
N ILE A 31 8.32 -10.45 3.90
CA ILE A 31 8.06 -10.74 2.49
C ILE A 31 8.89 -11.93 2.03
N ASP A 32 8.26 -12.85 1.31
CA ASP A 32 8.91 -13.95 0.61
C ASP A 32 9.17 -13.59 -0.86
N TYR A 33 10.34 -13.02 -1.14
CA TYR A 33 10.75 -12.61 -2.48
C TYR A 33 10.95 -13.77 -3.47
N SER A 34 10.85 -15.03 -3.03
CA SER A 34 10.91 -16.19 -3.93
C SER A 34 9.56 -16.50 -4.59
N ALA A 35 8.45 -16.02 -4.03
CA ALA A 35 7.12 -16.21 -4.61
C ALA A 35 6.81 -15.12 -5.65
N ASN A 36 6.16 -15.50 -6.74
CA ASN A 36 5.66 -14.54 -7.72
C ASN A 36 4.36 -13.90 -7.19
N PRO A 37 4.30 -12.57 -6.99
CA PRO A 37 3.11 -11.90 -6.47
C PRO A 37 1.89 -12.00 -7.38
N CYS A 38 2.07 -12.23 -8.69
CA CYS A 38 0.95 -12.41 -9.62
C CYS A 38 0.31 -13.79 -9.52
N ASP A 39 1.04 -14.78 -9.00
CA ASP A 39 0.57 -16.16 -8.87
C ASP A 39 0.03 -16.42 -7.45
N ASP A 40 0.77 -16.00 -6.42
CA ASP A 40 0.37 -16.10 -5.02
C ASP A 40 0.85 -14.89 -4.21
N PHE A 41 -0.01 -13.86 -4.17
CA PHE A 41 0.28 -12.64 -3.43
C PHE A 41 0.35 -12.86 -1.91
N TYR A 42 -0.38 -13.84 -1.37
CA TYR A 42 -0.35 -14.11 0.06
C TYR A 42 1.00 -14.69 0.46
N GLN A 43 1.49 -15.68 -0.29
CA GLN A 43 2.80 -16.25 -0.07
C GLN A 43 3.89 -15.19 -0.27
N TYR A 44 3.82 -14.35 -1.31
CA TYR A 44 4.76 -13.25 -1.48
C TYR A 44 4.76 -12.28 -0.28
N ALA A 45 3.60 -11.78 0.13
CA ALA A 45 3.53 -10.73 1.14
C ALA A 45 3.84 -11.22 2.57
N CYS A 46 3.52 -12.49 2.89
CA CYS A 46 3.56 -13.00 4.26
C CYS A 46 4.40 -14.26 4.43
N GLY A 47 4.96 -14.80 3.36
CA GLY A 47 5.57 -16.13 3.36
C GLY A 47 6.80 -16.27 4.23
N ALA A 48 7.55 -15.19 4.48
CA ALA A 48 8.65 -15.24 5.44
C ALA A 48 8.14 -15.24 6.88
N TRP A 49 7.14 -14.41 7.19
CA TRP A 49 6.46 -14.44 8.49
C TRP A 49 5.85 -15.81 8.80
N PHE A 50 5.18 -16.41 7.82
CA PHE A 50 4.47 -17.68 7.98
C PHE A 50 5.40 -18.85 8.36
N LYS A 51 6.69 -18.77 8.01
CA LYS A 51 7.69 -19.79 8.37
C LYS A 51 8.00 -19.79 9.88
N ASP A 52 7.91 -18.64 10.53
CA ASP A 52 8.28 -18.45 11.94
C ASP A 52 7.07 -18.23 12.86
N ALA A 53 5.89 -17.99 12.30
CA ALA A 53 4.68 -17.69 13.05
C ALA A 53 4.21 -18.89 13.90
N VAL A 54 4.04 -18.66 15.20
CA VAL A 54 3.47 -19.63 16.13
C VAL A 54 2.09 -19.16 16.55
N ILE A 55 1.06 -19.99 16.33
CA ILE A 55 -0.30 -19.72 16.82
C ILE A 55 -0.29 -19.93 18.34
N PRO A 56 -0.60 -18.90 19.15
CA PRO A 56 -0.68 -19.06 20.60
C PRO A 56 -1.77 -20.06 21.00
N PRO A 57 -1.66 -20.71 22.17
CA PRO A 57 -2.75 -21.52 22.68
C PRO A 57 -4.04 -20.69 22.82
N GLY A 58 -5.18 -21.34 22.57
CA GLY A 58 -6.49 -20.72 22.76
C GLY A 58 -6.70 -20.29 24.20
N ARG A 59 -7.60 -19.33 24.41
CA ARG A 59 -8.06 -18.98 25.75
C ARG A 59 -9.14 -19.98 26.13
N GLU A 60 -8.87 -20.80 27.14
CA GLU A 60 -9.86 -21.65 27.82
C GLU A 60 -10.70 -20.87 28.83
#